data_AF-A0A1V4YMD3-F1
#
_entry.id   AF-A0A1V4YMD3-F1
#
_cell.length_a   1.000
_cell.length_b   1.000
_cell.length_c   1.000
_cell.angle_alpha   90.00
_cell.angle_beta   90.00
_cell.angle_gamma   90.00
#
_symmetry.space_group_name_H-M   'P 1'
#
loop_
_entity.id
_entity.type
_entity.pdbx_description
1 polymer ?
#
loop_
_entity_poly.entity_id
_entity_poly.type
_entity_poly.pdbx_seq_one_letter_code
_entity_poly.pdbx_strand_id
1 'polypeptide(L)'
;MIAKPEWFKKSKGIFSFEITWQGAVYLLATLSLIFIGMILPQNIIITIIIGGLFLFLIIDAQYAFLKTLDEREYLHYSIAMRNTAWGMIVTIVMVSLVMLNFNDEVNLGVLIIATGLVGFIVNVATRYKLEKSN
;
A
#
# COMPACT_ATOMS: atom_id res chain seq x y z
N MET A 1 6.10 -5.10 17.35
CA MET A 1 6.20 -5.45 15.93
C MET A 1 6.24 -6.97 15.82
N ILE A 2 5.37 -7.57 15.02
CA ILE A 2 5.25 -9.04 14.89
C ILE A 2 6.10 -9.52 13.70
N ALA A 3 6.01 -8.80 12.59
CA ALA A 3 6.81 -8.97 11.40
C ALA A 3 8.30 -8.78 11.70
N LYS A 4 9.13 -9.77 11.32
CA LYS A 4 10.59 -9.66 11.42
C LYS A 4 11.19 -9.13 10.11
N PRO A 5 12.16 -8.21 10.15
CA PRO A 5 12.81 -7.68 8.94
C PRO A 5 13.43 -8.78 8.07
N GLU A 6 14.00 -9.81 8.69
CA GLU A 6 14.61 -10.95 8.00
C GLU A 6 13.68 -11.67 7.01
N TRP A 7 12.36 -11.54 7.21
CA TRP A 7 11.36 -12.17 6.36
C TRP A 7 11.13 -11.45 5.02
N PHE A 8 11.53 -10.18 4.93
CA PHE A 8 11.21 -9.27 3.84
C PHE A 8 12.49 -8.63 3.29
N LYS A 9 13.20 -9.31 2.40
CA LYS A 9 14.45 -8.79 1.82
C LYS A 9 14.20 -8.15 0.47
N LYS A 10 14.88 -7.04 0.20
CA LYS A 10 14.98 -6.51 -1.15
C LYS A 10 15.97 -7.37 -1.95
N SER A 11 15.54 -7.86 -3.11
CA SER A 11 16.39 -8.56 -4.06
C SER A 11 16.94 -7.59 -5.11
N LYS A 12 17.94 -8.00 -5.89
CA LYS A 12 18.59 -7.14 -6.90
C LYS A 12 17.65 -6.88 -8.09
N GLY A 13 16.96 -5.75 -8.06
CA GLY A 13 16.03 -5.31 -9.11
C GLY A 13 14.93 -4.38 -8.58
N ILE A 14 14.30 -3.62 -9.48
CA ILE A 14 13.29 -2.59 -9.16
C ILE A 14 12.05 -3.21 -8.47
N PHE A 15 11.70 -4.44 -8.85
CA PHE A 15 10.53 -5.18 -8.38
C PHE A 15 10.86 -6.51 -7.68
N SER A 16 12.13 -6.86 -7.56
CA SER A 16 12.52 -8.13 -6.99
C SER A 16 12.47 -8.03 -5.47
N PHE A 17 11.48 -8.70 -4.89
CA PHE A 17 11.27 -8.78 -3.45
C PHE A 17 11.43 -10.25 -3.05
N GLU A 18 12.36 -10.52 -2.14
CA GLU A 18 12.58 -11.84 -1.58
C GLU A 18 11.79 -11.98 -0.28
N ILE A 19 10.78 -12.86 -0.31
CA ILE A 19 9.95 -13.18 0.85
C ILE A 19 10.29 -14.59 1.29
N THR A 20 10.65 -14.75 2.56
CA THR A 20 10.79 -16.08 3.18
C THR A 20 9.44 -16.77 3.31
N TRP A 21 9.41 -18.10 3.46
CA TRP A 21 8.14 -18.80 3.73
C TRP A 21 7.39 -18.24 4.95
N GLN A 22 8.10 -17.82 6.01
CA GLN A 22 7.48 -17.21 7.19
C GLN A 22 6.81 -15.87 6.85
N GLY A 23 7.49 -15.02 6.08
CA GLY A 23 6.92 -13.75 5.59
C GLY A 23 5.72 -13.97 4.67
N ALA A 24 5.75 -15.00 3.83
CA ALA A 24 4.64 -15.35 2.95
C ALA A 24 3.41 -15.79 3.75
N VAL A 25 3.58 -16.67 4.74
CA VAL A 25 2.50 -17.09 5.64
C VAL A 25 1.94 -15.90 6.42
N TYR A 26 2.79 -14.99 6.90
CA TYR A 26 2.37 -13.76 7.58
C TYR A 26 1.50 -12.87 6.67
N LEU A 27 1.94 -12.63 5.42
CA LEU A 27 1.17 -11.82 4.47
C LEU A 27 -0.14 -12.50 4.07
N LEU A 28 -0.13 -13.82 3.89
CA LEU A 28 -1.33 -14.59 3.59
C LEU A 28 -2.33 -14.50 4.74
N ALA A 29 -1.88 -14.64 5.99
CA ALA A 29 -2.71 -14.44 7.18
C ALA A 29 -3.27 -13.01 7.24
N THR A 30 -2.44 -12.01 6.96
CA THR A 30 -2.88 -10.60 6.91
C THR A 30 -3.96 -10.39 5.84
N LEU A 31 -3.74 -10.88 4.61
CA LEU A 31 -4.72 -10.77 3.51
C LEU A 31 -6.00 -11.57 3.78
N SER A 32 -5.90 -12.69 4.50
CA SER A 32 -7.06 -13.50 4.86
C SER A 32 -8.09 -12.74 5.71
N LEU A 33 -7.67 -11.71 6.45
CA LEU A 33 -8.56 -10.85 7.22
C LEU A 33 -9.60 -10.13 6.35
N ILE A 34 -9.26 -9.80 5.10
CA ILE A 34 -10.21 -9.19 4.17
C ILE A 34 -11.38 -10.16 3.92
N PHE A 35 -11.07 -11.42 3.63
CA PHE A 35 -12.07 -12.46 3.36
C PHE A 35 -12.87 -12.80 4.62
N ILE A 36 -12.22 -12.86 5.78
CA ILE A 36 -12.90 -13.08 7.07
C ILE A 36 -13.91 -11.94 7.32
N GLY A 37 -13.52 -10.68 7.08
CA GLY A 37 -14.40 -9.53 7.22
C GLY A 37 -15.58 -9.51 6.24
N MET A 38 -15.46 -10.17 5.08
CA MET A 38 -16.55 -10.31 4.12
C MET A 38 -17.57 -11.39 4.51
N ILE A 39 -17.12 -12.48 5.15
CA ILE A 39 -17.96 -13.61 5.53
C ILE A 39 -18.73 -13.35 6.84
N LEU A 40 -18.11 -12.60 7.76
CA LEU A 40 -18.73 -12.29 9.05
C LEU A 40 -19.93 -11.35 8.88
N PRO A 41 -20.89 -11.40 9.83
CA PRO A 41 -22.01 -10.46 9.86
C PRO A 41 -21.50 -9.02 9.84
N GLN A 42 -22.05 -8.21 8.93
CA GLN A 42 -21.68 -6.81 8.77
C GLN A 42 -22.16 -6.02 9.98
N ASN A 43 -21.29 -5.89 10.97
CA ASN A 43 -21.48 -5.10 12.18
C ASN A 43 -20.33 -4.08 12.25
N ILE A 44 -20.67 -2.82 12.50
CA ILE A 44 -19.71 -1.72 12.57
C ILE A 44 -18.52 -2.02 13.51
N ILE A 45 -18.77 -2.68 14.64
CA ILE A 45 -17.73 -3.07 15.60
C ILE A 45 -16.78 -4.09 14.97
N ILE A 46 -17.34 -5.12 14.31
CA ILE A 46 -16.56 -6.15 13.62
C ILE A 46 -15.74 -5.53 12.49
N THR A 47 -16.35 -4.65 11.67
CA THR A 47 -15.67 -3.95 10.58
C THR A 47 -14.51 -3.11 11.08
N ILE A 48 -14.69 -2.36 12.17
CA ILE A 48 -13.63 -1.54 12.77
C ILE A 48 -12.51 -2.42 13.33
N ILE A 49 -12.84 -3.51 14.03
CA ILE A 49 -11.83 -4.42 14.62
C ILE A 49 -11.01 -5.09 13.52
N ILE A 50 -11.67 -5.68 12.51
CA ILE A 50 -10.99 -6.39 11.43
C ILE A 50 -10.20 -5.40 10.57
N GLY A 51 -10.78 -4.26 10.22
CA GLY A 51 -10.09 -3.21 9.47
C GLY A 51 -8.89 -2.66 10.22
N GLY A 52 -9.02 -2.40 11.52
CA GLY A 52 -7.93 -1.95 12.38
C GLY A 52 -6.81 -2.98 12.50
N LEU A 53 -7.16 -4.26 12.68
CA LEU A 53 -6.19 -5.35 12.72
C LEU A 53 -5.46 -5.52 11.38
N PHE A 54 -6.19 -5.46 10.27
CA PHE A 54 -5.62 -5.52 8.93
C PHE A 54 -4.62 -4.38 8.69
N LEU A 55 -5.01 -3.14 8.98
CA LEU A 55 -4.14 -1.98 8.84
C LEU A 55 -2.91 -2.09 9.74
N PHE A 56 -3.09 -2.53 10.99
CA PHE A 56 -1.98 -2.75 11.91
C PHE A 56 -0.96 -3.76 11.35
N LEU A 57 -1.40 -4.91 10.85
CA LEU A 57 -0.50 -5.93 10.30
C LEU A 57 0.17 -5.49 8.99
N ILE A 58 -0.52 -4.74 8.13
CA ILE A 58 0.08 -4.15 6.93
C ILE A 58 1.17 -3.13 7.30
N ILE A 59 0.90 -2.25 8.27
CA ILE A 59 1.89 -1.27 8.75
C ILE A 59 3.09 -1.98 9.40
N ASP A 60 2.83 -3.03 10.19
CA ASP A 60 3.85 -3.86 10.82
C ASP A 60 4.77 -4.52 9.79
N ALA A 61 4.21 -5.09 8.72
CA ALA A 61 4.98 -5.64 7.60
C ALA A 61 5.78 -4.56 6.84
N GLN A 62 5.16 -3.41 6.56
CA GLN A 62 5.85 -2.30 5.88
C GLN A 62 7.03 -1.77 6.71
N TYR A 63 6.84 -1.63 8.02
CA TYR A 63 7.91 -1.20 8.90
C TYR A 63 9.06 -2.23 8.98
N ALA A 64 8.73 -3.53 9.04
CA ALA A 64 9.73 -4.58 8.99
C ALA A 64 10.54 -4.54 7.68
N PHE A 65 9.87 -4.32 6.55
CA PHE A 65 10.54 -4.13 5.26
C PHE A 65 11.44 -2.89 5.23
N LEU A 66 10.98 -1.75 5.73
CA LEU A 66 11.77 -0.51 5.76
C LEU A 66 13.10 -0.67 6.49
N LYS A 67 13.16 -1.50 7.53
CA LYS A 67 14.40 -1.80 8.27
C LYS A 67 15.44 -2.59 7.47
N THR A 68 15.04 -3.19 6.35
CA THR A 68 15.97 -3.93 5.48
C THR A 68 16.61 -3.07 4.42
N LEU A 69 16.10 -1.85 4.21
CA LEU A 69 16.61 -0.92 3.22
C LEU A 69 17.91 -0.28 3.72
N ASP A 70 18.85 -0.11 2.80
CA ASP A 70 20.03 0.72 3.04
C ASP A 70 19.65 2.22 3.05
N GLU A 71 20.52 3.10 3.55
CA GLU A 71 20.26 4.54 3.69
C GLU A 71 19.85 5.20 2.37
N ARG A 72 20.56 4.86 1.28
CA ARG A 72 20.23 5.34 -0.09
C ARG A 72 18.84 4.89 -0.52
N GLU A 73 18.50 3.63 -0.27
CA GLU A 73 17.23 3.05 -0.68
C GLU A 73 16.06 3.58 0.14
N TYR A 74 16.29 3.79 1.44
CA TYR A 74 15.34 4.44 2.33
C TYR A 74 15.02 5.87 1.87
N LEU A 75 16.03 6.64 1.45
CA LEU A 75 15.82 7.97 0.87
C LEU A 75 15.00 7.92 -0.42
N HIS A 76 15.37 7.03 -1.36
CA HIS A 76 14.62 6.87 -2.61
C HIS A 76 13.16 6.47 -2.35
N TYR A 77 12.93 5.55 -1.41
CA TYR A 77 11.60 5.09 -1.02
C TYR A 77 10.78 6.22 -0.38
N SER A 78 11.37 7.01 0.52
CA SER A 78 10.67 8.13 1.17
C SER A 78 10.25 9.23 0.18
N ILE A 79 11.11 9.54 -0.80
CA ILE A 79 10.79 10.49 -1.88
C ILE A 79 9.66 9.92 -2.75
N ALA A 80 9.75 8.65 -3.14
CA ALA A 80 8.72 7.99 -3.92
C ALA A 80 7.37 7.95 -3.19
N MET A 81 7.35 7.65 -1.88
CA MET A 81 6.13 7.63 -1.10
C MET A 81 5.52 9.02 -0.89
N ARG A 82 6.34 10.06 -0.70
CA ARG A 82 5.84 11.44 -0.68
C ARG A 82 5.18 11.82 -2.00
N ASN A 83 5.82 11.50 -3.13
CA ASN A 83 5.25 11.79 -4.45
C ASN A 83 3.97 10.97 -4.70
N THR A 84 3.94 9.71 -4.26
CA THR A 84 2.77 8.84 -4.31
C THR A 84 1.59 9.46 -3.56
N ALA A 85 1.82 9.95 -2.33
CA ALA A 85 0.80 10.60 -1.53
C ALA A 85 0.23 11.85 -2.23
N TRP A 86 1.10 12.71 -2.78
CA TRP A 86 0.66 13.86 -3.57
C TRP A 86 -0.15 13.46 -4.80
N GLY A 87 0.30 12.46 -5.56
CA GLY A 87 -0.42 11.94 -6.72
C GLY A 87 -1.81 11.40 -6.35
N MET A 88 -1.90 10.66 -5.25
CA MET A 88 -3.16 10.14 -4.72
C MET A 88 -4.11 11.27 -4.29
N ILE A 89 -3.63 12.28 -3.54
CA ILE A 89 -4.44 13.43 -3.10
C ILE A 89 -5.01 14.18 -4.30
N VAL A 90 -4.17 14.53 -5.28
CA VAL A 90 -4.62 15.24 -6.49
C VAL A 90 -5.65 14.41 -7.25
N THR A 91 -5.45 13.09 -7.36
CA THR A 91 -6.40 12.20 -8.03
C THR A 91 -7.74 12.16 -7.31
N ILE A 92 -7.74 12.03 -5.97
CA ILE A 92 -8.96 12.03 -5.17
C ILE A 92 -9.75 13.32 -5.44
N VAL A 93 -9.08 14.48 -5.37
CA VAL A 93 -9.73 15.78 -5.57
C VAL A 93 -10.28 15.90 -6.99
N MET A 94 -9.47 15.60 -8.01
CA MET A 94 -9.86 15.76 -9.42
C MET A 94 -10.99 14.81 -9.82
N VAL A 95 -10.90 13.52 -9.46
CA VAL A 95 -11.92 12.53 -9.79
C VAL A 95 -13.23 12.86 -9.07
N SER A 96 -13.16 13.27 -7.81
CA SER A 96 -14.35 13.69 -7.06
C SER A 96 -15.03 14.90 -7.71
N LEU A 97 -14.26 15.92 -8.12
CA LEU A 97 -14.81 17.09 -8.83
C LEU A 97 -15.47 16.69 -10.15
N VAL A 98 -14.85 15.80 -10.92
CA VAL A 98 -15.43 15.32 -12.18
C VAL A 98 -16.75 14.61 -11.92
N MET A 99 -16.80 13.63 -11.00
CA MET A 99 -18.03 12.88 -10.71
C MET A 99 -19.18 13.78 -10.25
N LEU A 100 -18.88 14.75 -9.38
CA LEU A 100 -19.87 15.72 -8.91
C LEU A 100 -20.49 16.57 -10.04
N ASN A 101 -19.71 16.89 -11.09
CA ASN A 101 -20.21 17.65 -12.23
C ASN A 101 -21.10 16.81 -13.17
N PHE A 102 -20.93 15.49 -13.17
CA PHE A 102 -21.75 14.57 -13.99
C PHE A 102 -23.00 14.07 -13.25
N ASN A 103 -23.30 14.60 -12.05
CA ASN A 103 -24.44 14.21 -11.22
C ASN A 103 -24.49 12.71 -10.87
N ASP A 104 -23.39 12.01 -11.04
CA ASP A 104 -23.21 10.67 -10.50
C ASP A 104 -22.89 10.81 -9.01
N GLU A 105 -23.60 10.05 -8.16
CA GLU A 105 -23.14 9.83 -6.79
C GLU A 105 -21.66 9.40 -6.86
N VAL A 106 -20.82 9.95 -5.99
CA VAL A 106 -19.39 9.64 -6.00
C VAL A 106 -19.22 8.14 -5.80
N ASN A 107 -18.95 7.43 -6.90
CA ASN A 107 -18.74 6.00 -6.87
C ASN A 107 -17.39 5.74 -6.19
N LEU A 108 -17.45 5.43 -4.89
CA LEU A 108 -16.28 5.18 -4.06
C LEU A 108 -15.40 4.07 -4.64
N GLY A 109 -15.98 3.08 -5.32
CA GLY A 109 -15.22 2.02 -5.98
C GLY A 109 -14.32 2.55 -7.09
N VAL A 110 -14.88 3.39 -7.97
CA VAL A 110 -14.11 4.02 -9.06
C VAL A 110 -13.05 4.97 -8.49
N LEU A 111 -13.38 5.74 -7.45
CA LEU A 111 -12.44 6.63 -6.77
C LEU A 111 -11.25 5.84 -6.18
N ILE A 112 -11.51 4.77 -5.43
CA ILE A 112 -10.47 3.93 -4.81
C ILE A 112 -9.56 3.32 -5.87
N ILE A 113 -10.12 2.78 -6.95
CA ILE A 113 -9.35 2.16 -8.03
C ILE A 113 -8.48 3.22 -8.75
N ALA A 114 -9.07 4.36 -9.12
CA ALA A 114 -8.34 5.43 -9.80
C ALA A 114 -7.18 5.95 -8.96
N THR A 115 -7.42 6.24 -7.67
CA THR A 115 -6.40 6.69 -6.73
C THR A 115 -5.29 5.65 -6.54
N GLY A 116 -5.66 4.38 -6.38
CA GLY A 116 -4.69 3.28 -6.24
C GLY A 116 -3.78 3.15 -7.47
N LEU A 117 -4.36 3.22 -8.67
CA LEU A 117 -3.62 3.14 -9.93
C LEU A 117 -2.64 4.32 -10.11
N VAL A 118 -3.10 5.55 -9.90
CA VAL A 118 -2.22 6.72 -10.02
C VAL A 118 -1.09 6.66 -8.99
N GLY A 119 -1.41 6.28 -7.75
CA GLY A 119 -0.41 6.10 -6.71
C GLY A 119 0.65 5.06 -7.10
N PHE A 120 0.23 3.90 -7.61
CA PHE A 120 1.14 2.87 -8.09
C PHE A 120 2.06 3.38 -9.22
N ILE A 121 1.49 4.06 -10.22
CA ILE A 121 2.25 4.63 -11.35
C ILE A 121 3.29 5.64 -10.87
N VAL A 122 2.88 6.59 -10.01
CA VAL A 122 3.78 7.62 -9.48
C VAL A 122 4.91 7.01 -8.65
N ASN A 123 4.61 5.99 -7.85
CA ASN A 123 5.61 5.27 -7.06
C ASN A 123 6.67 4.63 -7.95
N VAL A 124 6.22 3.83 -8.92
CA VAL A 124 7.08 3.11 -9.87
C VAL A 124 7.92 4.08 -10.70
N ALA A 125 7.28 5.11 -11.27
CA ALA A 125 7.98 6.09 -12.10
C ALA A 125 9.04 6.86 -11.30
N THR A 126 8.73 7.26 -10.06
CA THR A 126 9.68 7.97 -9.19
C THR A 126 10.87 7.08 -8.84
N ARG A 127 10.62 5.82 -8.43
CA ARG A 127 11.69 4.88 -8.08
C ARG A 127 12.58 4.56 -9.28
N TYR A 128 11.99 4.30 -10.44
CA TYR A 128 12.73 4.06 -11.68
C TYR A 128 13.65 5.21 -12.04
N LYS A 129 13.15 6.46 -11.94
CA LYS A 129 13.95 7.65 -12.23
C LYS A 129 15.13 7.79 -11.27
N LEU A 130 14.90 7.63 -9.97
CA LEU A 130 15.93 7.77 -8.93
C LEU A 130 17.00 6.68 -8.98
N GLU A 131 16.62 5.45 -9.35
CA GLU A 131 17.58 4.35 -9.55
C GLU A 131 18.42 4.53 -10.82
N LYS A 132 17.93 5.23 -11.85
CA LYS A 132 18.68 5.49 -13.09
C LYS A 132 19.61 6.71 -12.99
N SER A 133 19.28 7.69 -12.14
CA SER A 133 20.01 8.96 -12.05
C SER A 133 21.22 8.93 -11.10
N ASN A 134 21.39 7.86 -10.31
CA ASN A 134 22.42 7.68 -9.27
C ASN A 134 22.97 6.25 -9.31
#